data_AF-A0A3D0C578-F1
#
_entry.id   AF-A0A3D0C578-F1
#
_cell.length_a   1.000
_cell.length_b   1.000
_cell.length_c   1.000
_cell.angle_alpha   90.00
_cell.angle_beta   90.00
_cell.angle_gamma   90.00
#
_symmetry.space_group_name_H-M   'P 1'
#
loop_
_entity.id
_entity.type
_entity.pdbx_description
1 polymer ?
#
loop_
_entity_poly.entity_id
_entity_poly.type
_entity_poly.pdbx_seq_one_letter_code
_entity_poly.pdbx_strand_id
1 'polypeptide(L)' 'MKLLAFAASSSSKSINKQLATYAASLVPNTTVEILDINDYEMPLFSQDKEELLGQPEA' A
#
# COMPACT_ATOMS: atom_id res chain seq x y z
N MET A 1 -2.23 -0.75 -22.67
CA MET A 1 -2.17 0.46 -21.80
C MET A 1 -1.35 0.13 -20.57
N LYS A 2 -0.68 1.10 -19.94
CA LYS A 2 -0.02 0.90 -18.63
C LYS A 2 -0.90 1.45 -17.52
N LEU A 3 -1.14 0.66 -16.48
CA LEU A 3 -1.94 1.04 -15.32
C LEU A 3 -1.07 0.92 -14.06
N LEU A 4 -0.87 2.03 -13.38
CA LEU A 4 -0.24 2.06 -12.06
C LEU A 4 -1.35 2.10 -11.00
N ALA A 5 -1.34 1.16 -10.07
CA ALA A 5 -2.28 1.12 -8.96
C ALA A 5 -1.54 1.02 -7.62
N PHE A 6 -2.01 1.77 -6.62
CA PHE A 6 -1.49 1.74 -5.26
C PHE A 6 -2.61 2.10 -4.29
N ALA A 7 -2.46 1.68 -3.04
CA ALA A 7 -3.33 2.14 -1.96
C ALA A 7 -2.57 3.13 -1.09
N ALA A 8 -3.24 4.21 -0.70
CA ALA A 8 -2.71 5.21 0.23
C ALA A 8 -2.77 4.70 1.69
N SER A 9 -2.15 3.56 1.97
CA SER A 9 -2.17 2.89 3.27
C SER A 9 -0.82 2.27 3.58
N SER A 10 -0.24 2.67 4.72
CA SER A 10 1.05 2.21 5.24
C SER A 10 0.93 0.96 6.12
N SER A 11 -0.23 0.29 6.08
CA SER A 11 -0.45 -0.97 6.78
C SER A 11 -0.21 -2.15 5.85
N SER A 12 0.57 -3.13 6.30
CA SER A 12 0.79 -4.41 5.61
C SER A 12 -0.49 -5.22 5.45
N LYS A 13 -1.52 -4.96 6.28
CA LYS A 13 -2.82 -5.65 6.26
C LYS A 13 -3.92 -4.83 5.57
N SER A 14 -3.54 -3.91 4.69
CA SER A 14 -4.48 -2.98 4.04
C SER A 14 -5.50 -3.68 3.14
N ILE A 15 -6.78 -3.62 3.53
CA ILE A 15 -7.90 -4.04 2.68
C ILE A 15 -8.01 -3.20 1.40
N ASN A 16 -7.62 -1.92 1.49
CA ASN A 16 -7.63 -1.02 0.33
C ASN A 16 -6.56 -1.42 -0.70
N LYS A 17 -5.40 -1.90 -0.25
CA LYS A 17 -4.36 -2.46 -1.15
C LYS A 17 -4.87 -3.71 -1.87
N GLN A 18 -5.55 -4.60 -1.15
CA GLN A 18 -6.15 -5.81 -1.74
C GLN A 18 -7.22 -5.45 -2.77
N LEU A 19 -8.11 -4.52 -2.43
CA LEU A 19 -9.17 -4.04 -3.32
C LEU A 19 -8.60 -3.39 -4.59
N ALA A 20 -7.63 -2.48 -4.46
CA ALA A 20 -6.99 -1.81 -5.59
C ALA A 20 -6.29 -2.81 -6.51
N THR A 21 -5.55 -3.76 -5.93
CA THR A 21 -4.88 -4.83 -6.69
C THR A 21 -5.89 -5.68 -7.45
N TYR A 22 -6.97 -6.10 -6.79
CA TYR A 22 -8.02 -6.89 -7.42
C TYR A 22 -8.71 -6.13 -8.55
N ALA A 23 -9.14 -4.89 -8.31
CA ALA A 23 -9.78 -4.06 -9.32
C ALA A 23 -8.87 -3.82 -10.53
N ALA A 24 -7.58 -3.55 -10.31
CA ALA A 24 -6.62 -3.37 -11.40
C ALA A 24 -6.46 -4.65 -12.24
N SER A 25 -6.51 -5.83 -11.61
CA SER A 25 -6.41 -7.12 -12.31
C SER A 25 -7.57 -7.40 -13.26
N LEU A 26 -8.73 -6.74 -13.07
CA LEU A 26 -9.92 -6.90 -13.91
C LEU A 26 -9.86 -6.08 -15.21
N VAL A 27 -8.87 -5.21 -15.39
CA VAL A 27 -8.76 -4.34 -16.57
C VAL A 27 -8.10 -5.12 -17.72
N PRO A 28 -8.81 -5.38 -18.84
CA PRO A 28 -8.26 -6.16 -19.95
C PRO A 28 -7.19 -5.38 -20.73
N ASN A 29 -6.31 -6.12 -21.42
CA ASN A 29 -5.29 -5.58 -22.35
C ASN A 29 -4.39 -4.49 -21.74
N THR A 30 -4.08 -4.64 -20.45
CA THR A 30 -3.29 -3.68 -19.67
C THR A 30 -2.14 -4.37 -18.95
N THR A 31 -1.00 -3.69 -18.92
CA THR A 31 0.10 -4.04 -18.01
C THR A 31 -0.12 -3.29 -16.71
N VAL A 32 -0.36 -4.04 -15.64
CA VAL A 32 -0.60 -3.49 -14.30
C VAL A 32 0.72 -3.48 -13.52
N GLU A 33 1.05 -2.33 -12.94
CA GLU A 33 2.10 -2.17 -11.96
C GLU A 33 1.45 -1.82 -10.62
N ILE A 34 1.74 -2.61 -9.60
CA ILE A 34 1.26 -2.35 -8.23
C ILE A 34 2.39 -1.75 -7.44
N LEU A 35 2.20 -0.54 -6.93
CA LEU A 35 3.17 0.16 -6.09
C LEU A 35 2.77 0.00 -4.62
N ASP A 36 3.71 -0.50 -3.80
CA ASP A 36 3.58 -0.49 -2.35
C ASP A 36 4.20 0.80 -1.81
N ILE A 37 3.41 1.57 -1.09
CA ILE A 37 3.89 2.83 -0.53
C ILE A 37 4.89 2.61 0.62
N ASN A 38 4.94 1.41 1.20
CA ASN A 38 5.91 1.05 2.23
C ASN A 38 7.33 0.87 1.68
N ASP A 39 7.48 0.70 0.36
CA ASP A 39 8.79 0.63 -0.30
C ASP A 39 9.47 2.01 -0.38
N TYR A 40 8.75 3.07 -0.01
CA TYR A 40 9.22 4.45 -0.03
C TYR A 40 9.24 5.00 1.38
N GLU A 41 10.36 5.61 1.77
CA GLU A 41 10.40 6.37 3.01
C GLU A 41 9.49 7.59 2.90
N MET A 42 8.48 7.64 3.77
CA MET A 42 7.56 8.75 3.87
C MET A 42 7.26 9.06 5.34
N PRO A 43 7.01 10.34 5.68
CA PRO A 43 6.67 10.78 7.02
C PRO A 43 5.18 10.50 7.32
N LEU A 44 4.78 9.24 7.18
CA LEU A 44 3.42 8.77 7.46
C LEU A 44 3.41 7.98 8.76
N PHE A 45 2.32 8.14 9.50
CA PHE A 45 1.97 7.22 10.57
C PHE A 45 1.89 5.78 10.01
N SER A 46 2.35 4.81 10.78
CA SER A 46 2.23 3.39 10.46
C SER A 46 2.13 2.60 11.75
N GLN A 47 0.98 1.93 11.93
CA GLN A 47 0.78 1.02 13.05
C GLN A 47 1.84 -0.10 13.03
N ASP A 48 2.18 -0.62 11.84
CA ASP A 48 3.20 -1.64 11.68
C ASP A 48 4.57 -1.18 12.19
N LYS A 49 4.92 0.10 12.02
CA LYS A 49 6.16 0.67 12.58
C LYS A 49 6.10 0.76 14.10
N GLU A 50 4.96 1.14 14.69
CA GLU A 50 4.80 1.15 16.15
C GLU A 50 4.87 -0.27 16.74
N GLU A 51 4.29 -1.27 16.07
CA GLU A 51 4.38 -2.68 16.48
C GLU A 51 5.84 -3.18 16.48
N LEU A 52 6.68 -2.65 15.57
CA LEU A 52 8.08 -3.06 15.43
C LEU A 52 9.06 -2.23 16.31
N LEU A 53 8.84 -0.92 16.43
CA LEU A 53 9.74 0.02 17.11
C LEU A 53 9.28 0.41 18.52
N GLY A 54 8.03 0.10 18.87
CA GLY A 54 7.37 0.59 20.07
C GLY A 54 6.71 1.96 19.86
N GLN A 55 5.92 2.37 20.86
CA GLN A 55 5.27 3.68 20.89
C GLN A 55 6.11 4.68 21.69
N PRO A 56 6.10 5.98 21.32
CA PRO A 56 6.69 7.02 22.15
C PRO A 56 6.04 7.06 23.54
N GLU A 57 6.82 7.44 24.56
CA GLU A 57 6.28 7.74 25.89
C GLU A 57 5.38 8.98 25.83
N ALA A 58 4.29 8.97 26.63
CA ALA A 58 3.26 10.00 26.66
C ALA A 58 3.63 11.22 27.51
#